data_AF-A0A2W1A8F7-F1
#
_entry.id   AF-A0A2W1A8F7-F1
#
_cell.length_a   1.000
_cell.length_b   1.000
_cell.length_c   1.000
_cell.angle_alpha   90.00
_cell.angle_beta   90.00
_cell.angle_gamma   90.00
#
_symmetry.space_group_name_H-M   'P 1'
#
loop_
_entity.id
_entity.type
_entity.pdbx_description
1 polymer ?
#
loop_
_entity_poly.entity_id
_entity_poly.type
_entity_poly.pdbx_seq_one_letter_code
_entity_poly.pdbx_strand_id
1 'polypeptide(L)' 'MVAVWIESENATTFKRIYKNGNKIKLEPMNKSMEPFFIDATDFNVQGRLVTSIRNW' A
#
# COMPACT_ATOMS: atom_id res chain seq x y z
N MET A 1 4.21 1.59 -7.12
CA MET A 1 3.42 0.60 -6.36
C MET A 1 4.38 -0.19 -5.50
N VAL A 2 4.02 -0.47 -4.25
CA VAL A 2 4.85 -1.17 -3.27
C VAL A 2 4.04 -2.26 -2.57
N ALA A 3 4.73 -3.29 -2.08
CA ALA A 3 4.18 -4.25 -1.14
C ALA A 3 4.27 -3.63 0.27
N VAL A 4 3.14 -3.60 0.96
CA VAL A 4 3.00 -2.99 2.29
C VAL A 4 2.47 -4.04 3.24
N TRP A 5 3.09 -4.16 4.41
CA TRP A 5 2.56 -4.87 5.55
C TRP A 5 2.06 -3.87 6.59
N ILE A 6 0.82 -4.10 7.07
CA ILE A 6 0.15 -3.32 8.11
C ILE A 6 0.07 -4.24 9.33
N GLU A 7 0.73 -3.86 10.42
CA GLU A 7 0.90 -4.73 11.59
C GLU A 7 -0.41 -4.86 12.37
N SER A 8 -1.10 -3.74 12.59
CA SER A 8 -2.37 -3.72 13.35
C SER A 8 -3.46 -4.60 12.75
N GLU A 9 -3.53 -4.66 11.42
CA GLU A 9 -4.52 -5.47 10.67
C GLU A 9 -4.01 -6.86 10.32
N ASN A 10 -2.74 -7.16 10.61
CA ASN A 10 -2.04 -8.37 10.16
C ASN A 10 -2.27 -8.66 8.66
N ALA A 11 -2.17 -7.62 7.83
CA ALA A 11 -2.58 -7.65 6.43
C ALA A 11 -1.48 -7.15 5.49
N THR A 12 -1.39 -7.76 4.30
CA THR A 12 -0.45 -7.34 3.25
C THR A 12 -1.20 -6.87 2.01
N THR A 13 -0.80 -5.72 1.45
CA THR A 13 -1.46 -5.11 0.29
C THR A 13 -0.49 -4.52 -0.72
N PHE A 14 -0.89 -4.47 -1.99
CA PHE A 14 -0.20 -3.72 -3.04
C PHE A 14 -0.96 -2.43 -3.34
N LYS A 15 -0.30 -1.29 -3.09
CA LYS A 15 -0.87 0.05 -3.26
C LYS A 15 0.17 1.04 -3.77
N ARG A 16 -0.30 2.16 -4.30
CA ARG A 16 0.56 3.35 -4.49
C ARG A 16 0.51 4.15 -3.20
N ILE A 17 1.67 4.57 -2.72
CA ILE A 17 1.79 5.25 -1.42
C ILE A 17 2.16 6.72 -1.64
N TYR A 18 1.60 7.58 -0.80
CA TYR A 18 1.97 8.98 -0.72
C TYR A 18 2.16 9.35 0.75
N LYS A 19 3.29 9.98 1.05
CA LYS A 19 3.62 10.39 2.41
C LYS A 19 3.09 11.80 2.65
N ASN A 20 2.12 11.93 3.56
CA ASN A 20 1.52 13.19 3.97
C ASN A 20 1.84 13.44 5.45
N GLY A 21 3.08 13.88 5.73
CA GLY A 21 3.55 14.08 7.10
C GLY A 21 3.57 12.77 7.88
N ASN A 22 2.76 12.68 8.94
CA ASN A 22 2.67 11.51 9.83
C ASN A 22 1.70 10.42 9.33
N LYS A 23 0.95 10.68 8.25
CA LYS A 23 0.04 9.70 7.66
C LYS A 23 0.52 9.27 6.28
N ILE A 24 0.34 8.00 5.98
CA ILE A 24 0.57 7.43 4.66
C ILE A 24 -0.80 7.26 3.99
N LYS A 25 -0.98 7.87 2.82
CA LYS A 25 -2.13 7.61 1.95
C LYS A 25 -1.83 6.41 1.08
N LEU A 26 -2.67 5.38 1.17
CA LEU A 26 -2.67 4.21 0.31
C LEU A 26 -3.73 4.38 -0.78
N GLU A 27 -3.31 4.61 -2.01
CA GLU A 27 -4.22 4.68 -3.16
C GLU A 27 -4.40 3.30 -3.81
N PRO A 28 -5.65 2.83 -3.94
CA PRO A 28 -5.95 1.66 -4.77
C PRO A 28 -5.72 1.98 -6.25
N MET A 29 -5.34 0.97 -7.03
CA MET A 29 -5.21 1.08 -8.49
C MET A 29 -6.56 0.90 -9.21
N ASN A 30 -7.67 1.08 -8.49
CA ASN A 30 -9.03 1.12 -9.01
C ASN A 30 -9.66 2.44 -8.58
N LYS A 31 -10.00 3.30 -9.54
CA LYS A 31 -10.52 4.66 -9.30
C LYS A 31 -11.86 4.71 -8.57
N SER A 32 -12.64 3.63 -8.61
CA SER A 32 -13.93 3.55 -7.93
C SER A 32 -13.81 3.23 -6.44
N MET A 33 -12.62 2.88 -5.96
CA MET A 33 -12.37 2.56 -4.56
C MET A 33 -11.82 3.77 -3.81
N GLU A 34 -12.24 3.95 -2.57
CA GLU A 34 -11.75 5.03 -1.72
C GLU A 34 -10.29 4.80 -1.28
N PRO A 35 -9.49 5.87 -1.11
CA PRO A 35 -8.17 5.77 -0.51
C PRO A 35 -8.23 5.45 0.99
N PHE A 36 -7.19 4.79 1.47
CA PHE A 36 -7.02 4.47 2.89
C PHE A 36 -5.90 5.33 3.47
N PHE A 37 -6.00 5.67 4.76
CA PHE A 37 -4.96 6.43 5.47
C PHE A 37 -4.52 5.63 6.68
N ILE A 38 -3.21 5.42 6.81
CA ILE A 38 -2.64 4.74 7.97
C ILE A 38 -1.55 5.59 8.61
N ASP A 39 -1.27 5.35 9.88
CA ASP A 39 -0.16 6.02 10.56
C ASP A 39 1.17 5.51 9.99
N ALA A 40 2.15 6.41 9.85
CA ALA A 40 3.48 6.05 9.35
C ALA A 40 4.22 5.05 10.24
N THR A 41 3.82 4.91 11.51
CA THR A 41 4.39 3.94 12.47
C THR A 41 3.89 2.51 12.29
N ASP A 42 2.70 2.32 11.72
CA ASP A 42 2.07 1.02 11.47
C ASP A 42 2.23 0.60 9.98
N PHE A 43 3.24 1.15 9.32
CA PHE A 43 3.45 1.04 7.89
C PHE A 43 4.84 0.48 7.56
N ASN A 44 4.90 -0.76 7.07
CA ASN A 44 6.16 -1.40 6.69
C ASN A 44 6.21 -1.73 5.20
N VAL A 45 7.15 -1.11 4.47
CA VAL A 45 7.39 -1.42 3.05
C VAL A 45 8.21 -2.69 2.95
N GLN A 46 7.64 -3.73 2.34
CA GLN A 46 8.29 -5.02 2.11
C GLN A 46 9.10 -5.03 0.81
N GLY A 47 8.74 -4.17 -0.15
CA GLY A 47 9.46 -4.06 -1.41
C GLY A 47 8.74 -3.22 -2.45
N ARG A 48 9.42 -2.99 -3.57
CA ARG A 48 8.86 -2.26 -4.72
C ARG A 48 8.38 -3.25 -5.78
N LEU A 49 7.17 -3.04 -6.31
CA LEU A 49 6.70 -3.81 -7.45
C LEU A 49 7.55 -3.45 -8.68
N VAL A 50 8.13 -4.48 -9.31
CA VAL A 50 8.97 -4.33 -10.52
C VAL A 50 8.19 -4.72 -11.77
N THR A 51 7.54 -5.89 -11.76
CA THR A 51 6.76 -6.41 -12.88
C THR A 51 5.62 -7.28 -12.36
N SER A 52 4.66 -7.61 -13.23
CA SER A 52 3.60 -8.59 -12.99
C SER A 52 3.68 -9.69 -14.02
N ILE A 53 3.60 -10.95 -13.59
CA ILE A 53 3.53 -12.11 -14.47
C ILE A 53 2.09 -12.59 -14.47
N ARG A 54 1.53 -12.80 -15.66
CA ARG A 54 0.21 -13.42 -15.84
C ARG A 54 0.41 -14.64 -16.72
N ASN A 55 0.05 -15.81 -16.19
CA ASN A 55 -0.14 -16.99 -17.01
C ASN A 55 -1.63 -17.09 -17.37
N TRP A 56 -1.94 -17.47 -18.60
CA TRP A 56 -3.31 -17.66 -19.09
C TRP A 56 -3.73 -19.11 -18.94
#